data_AF-A0A521P059-F1
#
_entry.id   AF-A0A521P059-F1
#
_cell.length_a   1.000
_cell.length_b   1.000
_cell.length_c   1.000
_cell.angle_alpha   90.00
_cell.angle_beta   90.00
_cell.angle_gamma   90.00
#
_symmetry.space_group_name_H-M   'P 1'
#
loop_
_entity.id
_entity.type
_entity.pdbx_description
1 polymer ?
#
loop_
_entity_poly.entity_id
_entity_poly.type
_entity_poly.pdbx_seq_one_letter_code
_entity_poly.pdbx_strand_id
1 'polypeptide(L)'
;MSEQTTFTESDRTDGIEPDMVDQNHAPKSEAPANGVMPMNMIQALNSALHVKMAEDPNVLSFGEDAGYFGGVFRVTDQLQQKHGLTRSFDAPISECGIVAA
;
A
#
# COMPACT_ATOMS: atom_id res chain seq x y z
N MET A 1 -37.26 -2.70 28.72
CA MET A 1 -37.01 -3.03 27.30
C MET A 1 -36.59 -1.75 26.64
N SER A 2 -35.28 -1.54 26.49
CA SER A 2 -34.73 -0.35 25.85
C SER A 2 -34.94 -0.45 24.34
N GLU A 3 -35.68 0.49 23.78
CA GLU A 3 -35.91 0.58 22.34
C GLU A 3 -34.57 0.76 21.63
N GLN A 4 -34.24 -0.19 20.77
CA GLN A 4 -33.08 -0.12 19.90
C GLN A 4 -33.46 0.79 18.74
N THR A 5 -33.05 2.05 18.80
CA THR A 5 -33.22 3.00 17.70
C THR A 5 -32.38 2.52 16.53
N THR A 6 -33.04 2.03 15.48
CA THR A 6 -32.39 1.72 14.20
C THR A 6 -31.81 3.00 13.64
N PHE A 7 -30.48 3.06 13.52
CA PHE A 7 -29.79 4.16 12.85
C PHE A 7 -30.21 4.16 11.38
N THR A 8 -30.85 5.23 10.93
CA THR A 8 -31.35 5.39 9.56
C THR A 8 -30.40 6.21 8.72
N GLU A 9 -30.56 6.17 7.40
CA GLU A 9 -29.73 6.92 6.46
C GLU A 9 -29.81 8.44 6.67
N SER A 10 -30.95 8.94 7.17
CA SER A 10 -31.16 10.32 7.59
C SER A 10 -30.36 10.75 8.83
N ASP A 11 -29.81 9.82 9.60
CA ASP A 11 -29.02 10.10 10.81
C ASP A 11 -27.52 10.30 10.50
N ARG A 12 -27.09 10.15 9.24
CA ARG A 12 -25.70 10.44 8.81
C ARG A 12 -25.49 11.95 8.67
N THR A 13 -24.75 12.56 9.58
CA THR A 13 -24.40 13.99 9.57
C THR A 13 -22.95 14.27 9.15
N ASP A 14 -22.24 13.28 8.61
CA ASP A 14 -20.83 13.37 8.22
C ASP A 14 -20.59 14.00 6.84
N GLY A 15 -21.66 14.42 6.14
CA GLY A 15 -21.56 15.17 4.87
C GLY A 15 -21.00 14.35 3.70
N ILE A 16 -20.98 13.03 3.85
CA ILE A 16 -20.57 12.07 2.82
C ILE A 16 -21.86 11.53 2.21
N GLU A 17 -22.25 12.10 1.08
CA GLU A 17 -23.40 11.63 0.31
C GLU A 17 -23.18 10.16 -0.16
N PRO A 18 -24.24 9.36 -0.36
CA PRO A 18 -24.15 7.97 -0.81
C PRO A 18 -23.53 7.78 -2.21
N ASP A 19 -23.18 8.87 -2.91
CA ASP A 19 -22.53 8.89 -4.21
C ASP A 19 -21.00 8.87 -4.16
N MET A 20 -20.41 8.65 -2.97
CA MET A 20 -18.97 8.76 -2.70
C MET A 20 -18.07 7.67 -3.33
N VAL A 21 -18.28 7.43 -4.63
CA VAL A 21 -17.21 7.34 -5.61
C VAL A 21 -17.64 8.12 -6.88
N ASP A 22 -17.38 9.43 -6.93
CA ASP A 22 -17.30 10.12 -8.22
C ASP A 22 -16.08 9.57 -8.99
N GLN A 23 -16.31 8.48 -9.74
CA GLN A 23 -15.30 7.87 -10.61
C GLN A 23 -14.73 8.85 -11.65
N ASN A 24 -15.39 9.99 -11.88
CA ASN A 24 -14.97 11.01 -12.83
C ASN A 24 -14.08 12.10 -12.22
N HIS A 25 -13.91 12.14 -10.89
CA HIS A 25 -12.96 13.04 -10.20
C HIS A 25 -11.58 12.42 -9.96
N ALA A 26 -11.35 11.18 -10.41
CA ALA A 26 -10.01 10.64 -10.42
C ALA A 26 -9.11 11.59 -11.25
N PRO A 27 -7.98 12.07 -10.70
CA PRO A 27 -7.09 12.95 -11.45
C PRO A 27 -6.72 12.26 -12.77
N LYS A 28 -6.91 12.97 -13.88
CA LYS A 28 -6.54 12.43 -15.20
C LYS A 28 -5.05 12.10 -15.17
N SER A 29 -4.70 10.90 -15.63
CA SER A 29 -3.30 10.52 -15.82
C SER A 29 -2.69 11.40 -16.91
N GLU A 30 -2.03 12.47 -16.52
CA GLU A 30 -1.32 13.35 -17.45
C GLU A 30 -0.04 12.69 -17.95
N ALA A 31 0.38 13.05 -19.16
CA ALA A 31 1.63 12.55 -19.70
C ALA A 31 2.80 13.06 -18.82
N PRO A 32 3.81 12.22 -18.53
CA PRO A 32 4.93 12.64 -17.70
C PRO A 32 5.68 13.82 -18.33
N ALA A 33 6.03 14.80 -17.51
CA ALA A 33 6.90 15.90 -17.90
C ALA A 33 8.29 15.38 -18.31
N ASN A 34 9.03 16.15 -19.12
CA ASN A 34 10.38 15.76 -19.54
C ASN A 34 11.27 15.42 -18.33
N GLY A 35 11.81 14.20 -18.32
CA GLY A 35 12.64 13.69 -17.23
C GLY A 35 11.91 12.80 -16.21
N VAL A 36 10.59 12.63 -16.31
CA VAL A 36 9.81 11.70 -15.48
C VAL A 36 9.56 10.40 -16.26
N MET A 37 9.93 9.26 -15.69
CA MET A 37 9.59 7.96 -16.26
C MET A 37 8.14 7.59 -15.88
N PRO A 38 7.25 7.28 -16.84
CA PRO A 38 5.92 6.80 -16.51
C PRO A 38 6.03 5.44 -15.80
N MET A 39 5.38 5.33 -14.64
CA MET A 39 5.30 4.12 -13.85
C MET A 39 3.85 3.78 -13.57
N ASN A 40 3.49 2.50 -13.62
CA ASN A 40 2.24 2.06 -13.00
C ASN A 40 2.36 2.11 -11.47
N MET A 41 1.25 1.98 -10.74
CA MET A 41 1.26 2.06 -9.28
C MET A 41 2.20 1.05 -8.61
N ILE A 42 2.28 -0.18 -9.11
CA ILE A 42 3.16 -1.21 -8.56
C ILE A 42 4.63 -0.79 -8.69
N GLN A 43 5.02 -0.30 -9.86
CA GLN A 43 6.37 0.20 -10.14
C GLN A 43 6.70 1.45 -9.29
N ALA A 44 5.73 2.35 -9.11
CA ALA A 44 5.92 3.55 -8.30
C ALA A 44 6.13 3.19 -6.81
N LEU A 45 5.35 2.26 -6.27
CA LEU A 45 5.52 1.76 -4.90
C LEU A 45 6.87 1.04 -4.73
N ASN A 46 7.24 0.17 -5.66
CA ASN A 46 8.53 -0.52 -5.67
C ASN A 46 9.71 0.48 -5.72
N SER A 47 9.62 1.49 -6.59
CA SER A 47 10.60 2.56 -6.71
C SER A 47 10.76 3.33 -5.39
N ALA A 48 9.65 3.69 -4.74
CA ALA A 48 9.68 4.37 -3.45
C ALA A 48 10.37 3.53 -2.36
N LEU A 49 10.08 2.22 -2.30
CA LEU A 49 10.74 1.29 -1.38
C LEU A 49 12.24 1.17 -1.68
N HIS A 50 12.62 1.06 -2.95
CA HIS A 50 14.02 1.01 -3.35
C HIS A 50 14.80 2.25 -2.94
N VAL A 51 14.21 3.45 -3.12
CA VAL A 51 14.81 4.72 -2.70
C VAL A 51 15.00 4.73 -1.19
N LYS A 52 13.95 4.44 -0.42
CA LYS A 52 14.02 4.53 1.05
C LYS A 52 14.95 3.50 1.66
N MET A 53 14.95 2.28 1.15
CA MET A 53 15.88 1.25 1.62
C MET A 53 17.35 1.54 1.23
N ALA A 54 17.60 2.33 0.19
CA ALA A 54 18.96 2.75 -0.18
C ALA A 54 19.44 3.95 0.66
N GLU A 55 18.54 4.87 0.99
CA GLU A 55 18.84 6.07 1.79
C GLU A 55 19.08 5.75 3.28
N ASP A 56 18.30 4.84 3.86
CA ASP A 56 18.31 4.55 5.29
C ASP A 56 18.55 3.05 5.56
N PRO A 57 19.66 2.69 6.26
CA PRO A 57 19.94 1.31 6.61
C PRO A 57 18.93 0.69 7.59
N ASN A 58 18.15 1.50 8.32
CA ASN A 58 17.17 1.03 9.30
C ASN A 58 15.82 0.64 8.69
N VAL A 59 15.58 0.97 7.41
CA VAL A 59 14.35 0.59 6.73
C VAL A 59 14.40 -0.89 6.36
N LEU A 60 13.35 -1.63 6.73
CA LEU A 60 13.14 -3.04 6.40
C LEU A 60 11.82 -3.19 5.63
N SER A 61 11.72 -4.25 4.84
CA SER A 61 10.50 -4.64 4.12
C SER A 61 10.19 -6.09 4.43
N PHE A 62 9.07 -6.39 5.08
CA PHE A 62 8.69 -7.76 5.38
C PHE A 62 7.17 -7.95 5.38
N GLY A 63 6.75 -9.19 5.22
CA GLY A 63 5.34 -9.58 5.13
C GLY A 63 5.19 -10.94 4.46
N GLU A 64 3.95 -11.39 4.28
CA GLU A 64 3.65 -12.64 3.59
C GLU A 64 4.00 -12.53 2.09
N ASP A 65 4.81 -13.48 1.60
CA ASP A 65 5.34 -13.54 0.23
C ASP A 65 6.09 -12.28 -0.26
N ALA A 66 6.42 -11.35 0.63
CA ALA A 66 7.02 -10.06 0.29
C ALA A 66 8.54 -10.13 0.08
N GLY A 67 9.18 -11.22 0.51
CA GLY A 67 10.62 -11.44 0.47
C GLY A 67 11.10 -12.01 -0.86
N TYR A 68 11.37 -13.31 -0.91
CA TYR A 68 11.99 -13.96 -2.09
C TYR A 68 11.09 -13.88 -3.31
N PHE A 69 9.78 -14.09 -3.12
CA PHE A 69 8.84 -14.06 -4.21
C PHE A 69 8.68 -12.65 -4.79
N GLY A 70 8.76 -11.58 -3.98
CA GLY A 70 8.58 -10.20 -4.41
C GLY A 70 7.13 -9.69 -4.35
N GLY A 71 6.30 -10.35 -3.55
CA GLY A 71 4.89 -10.03 -3.34
C GLY A 71 3.97 -10.57 -4.43
N VAL A 72 2.74 -10.91 -4.05
CA VAL A 72 1.70 -11.39 -4.98
C VAL A 72 1.31 -10.37 -6.05
N PHE A 73 1.50 -9.09 -5.77
CA PHE A 73 1.30 -7.99 -6.71
C PHE A 73 2.60 -7.37 -7.25
N ARG A 74 3.77 -8.00 -7.02
CA ARG A 74 5.09 -7.53 -7.48
C ARG A 74 5.59 -6.19 -6.90
N VAL A 75 4.97 -5.67 -5.83
CA VAL A 75 5.40 -4.39 -5.24
C VAL A 75 6.81 -4.47 -4.63
N THR A 76 7.22 -5.63 -4.12
CA THR A 76 8.53 -5.81 -3.48
C THR A 76 9.51 -6.60 -4.34
N ASP A 77 9.23 -6.73 -5.65
CA ASP A 77 10.09 -7.46 -6.57
C ASP A 77 11.53 -6.91 -6.52
N GLN A 78 12.52 -7.81 -6.56
CA GLN A 78 13.95 -7.53 -6.50
C GLN A 78 14.49 -6.82 -5.23
N LEU A 79 13.64 -6.48 -4.25
CA LEU A 79 14.11 -5.82 -3.01
C LEU A 79 15.08 -6.70 -2.22
N GLN A 80 14.77 -7.99 -2.05
CA GLN A 80 15.64 -8.94 -1.35
C GLN A 80 16.96 -9.17 -2.08
N GLN A 81 16.94 -9.24 -3.42
CA GLN A 81 18.15 -9.46 -4.20
C GLN A 81 19.11 -8.27 -4.09
N LYS A 82 18.57 -7.05 -4.04
CA LYS A 82 19.36 -5.81 -3.91
C LYS A 82 19.82 -5.51 -2.49
N HIS A 83 18.94 -5.69 -1.51
CA HIS A 83 19.15 -5.24 -0.13
C HIS A 83 19.50 -6.36 0.86
N GLY A 84 19.42 -7.61 0.42
CA GLY A 84 19.77 -8.80 1.19
C GLY A 84 18.62 -9.37 2.02
N LEU A 85 18.79 -10.64 2.41
CA LEU A 85 17.81 -11.43 3.19
C LEU A 85 17.49 -10.80 4.55
N THR A 86 18.42 -10.07 5.16
CA THR A 86 18.21 -9.46 6.48
C THR A 86 17.37 -8.18 6.43
N ARG A 87 17.10 -7.64 5.23
CA ARG A 87 16.37 -6.37 5.06
C ARG A 87 15.09 -6.49 4.26
N SER A 88 14.97 -7.51 3.42
CA SER A 88 13.72 -7.85 2.75
C SER A 88 13.46 -9.34 2.87
N PHE A 89 12.42 -9.74 3.59
CA PHE A 89 12.18 -11.15 3.93
C PHE A 89 10.70 -11.50 4.11
N ASP A 90 10.41 -12.80 4.02
CA ASP A 90 9.08 -13.35 4.20
C ASP A 90 8.77 -13.51 5.70
N ALA A 91 7.53 -13.20 6.08
CA ALA A 91 7.01 -13.39 7.42
C ALA A 91 6.06 -14.60 7.49
N PRO A 92 5.85 -15.19 8.68
CA PRO A 92 4.77 -16.17 8.88
C PRO A 92 3.40 -15.58 8.58
N ILE A 93 2.43 -16.45 8.26
CA ILE A 93 1.04 -16.06 8.05
C ILE A 93 0.39 -15.73 9.40
N SER A 94 0.57 -14.48 9.82
CA SER A 94 0.08 -13.94 11.08
C SER A 94 0.13 -12.42 11.04
N GLU A 95 -0.99 -11.80 10.69
CA GLU A 95 -1.10 -10.35 10.52
C GLU A 95 -0.84 -9.61 11.84
N CYS A 96 -1.37 -10.14 12.95
CA CYS A 96 -1.08 -9.61 14.29
C CYS A 96 0.42 -9.72 14.63
N GLY A 97 1.08 -10.80 14.20
CA GLY A 97 2.51 -10.98 14.39
C GLY A 97 3.32 -9.98 13.58
N ILE A 98 2.95 -9.75 12.32
CA ILE A 98 3.62 -8.79 11.43
C ILE A 98 3.52 -7.37 11.97
N VAL A 99 2.37 -6.97 12.51
CA VAL A 99 2.17 -5.61 13.04
C VAL A 99 2.88 -5.40 14.38
N ALA A 100 3.04 -6.44 15.19
CA ALA A 100 3.64 -6.34 16.52
C ALA A 100 5.18 -6.50 16.55
N ALA A 101 5.77 -7.09 15.51
CA ALA A 101 7.21 -7.30 15.36
C ALA A 101 7.99 -5.99 15.22
#